data_AF-A0A9E0RX14-F1
#
_entry.id   AF-A0A9E0RX14-F1
#
_cell.length_a   1.000
_cell.length_b   1.000
_cell.length_c   1.000
_cell.angle_alpha   90.00
_cell.angle_beta   90.00
_cell.angle_gamma   90.00
#
_symmetry.space_group_name_H-M   'P 1'
#
loop_
_entity.id
_entity.type
_entity.pdbx_description
1 polymer ?
#
loop_
_entity_poly.entity_id
_entity_poly.type
_entity_poly.pdbx_seq_one_letter_code
_entity_poly.pdbx_strand_id
1 'polypeptide(L)' 'MAKSHLKLAGGGQLSCQLSQRSDRALRDWLDSQRAVMTLWLDRLIAEGDPDDLVSLLHRQAAWLDLMKAKTG' A
#
# COMPACT_ATOMS: atom_id res chain seq x y z
N MET A 1 47.28 8.93 24.25
CA MET A 1 46.51 9.19 23.02
C MET A 1 45.77 7.92 22.63
N ALA A 2 44.49 7.78 23.00
CA ALA A 2 43.69 6.60 22.70
C ALA A 2 42.87 6.84 21.43
N LYS A 3 43.27 6.20 20.32
CA LYS A 3 42.44 6.07 19.13
C LYS A 3 41.41 4.97 19.40
N SER A 4 40.17 5.35 19.67
CA SER A 4 39.07 4.40 19.81
C SER A 4 38.32 4.30 18.48
N HIS A 5 38.37 3.09 17.94
CA HIS A 5 37.65 2.57 16.79
C HIS A 5 36.19 3.04 16.73
N LEU A 6 35.82 3.76 15.66
CA LEU A 6 34.43 3.91 15.24
C LEU A 6 34.04 2.63 14.49
N LYS A 7 33.28 1.74 15.15
CA LYS A 7 32.76 0.52 14.54
C LYS A 7 31.61 0.88 13.60
N LEU A 8 31.89 0.90 12.30
CA LEU A 8 30.90 1.03 11.22
C LEU A 8 30.07 -0.26 11.10
N ALA A 9 29.15 -0.49 12.03
CA ALA A 9 28.08 -1.48 11.90
C ALA A 9 26.79 -0.73 11.52
N GLY A 10 26.57 -0.46 10.23
CA GLY A 10 25.46 0.43 9.83
C GLY A 10 24.79 0.18 8.48
N GLY A 11 25.49 -0.35 7.47
CA GLY A 11 24.94 -0.41 6.11
C GLY A 11 23.83 -1.43 5.89
N GLY A 12 24.05 -2.70 6.29
CA GLY A 12 23.11 -3.79 5.98
C GLY A 12 21.85 -3.83 6.85
N GLN A 13 21.93 -3.33 8.09
CA GLN A 13 20.84 -3.41 9.07
C GLN A 13 19.79 -2.30 8.87
N LEU A 14 20.20 -1.14 8.34
CA LEU A 14 19.28 -0.06 7.97
C LEU A 14 18.51 -0.41 6.67
N SER A 15 19.17 -1.08 5.72
CA SER A 15 18.54 -1.50 4.45
C SER A 15 17.43 -2.53 4.66
N CYS A 16 17.64 -3.53 5.52
CA CYS A 16 16.59 -4.52 5.79
C CYS A 16 15.43 -3.93 6.60
N GLN A 17 15.70 -3.00 7.53
CA GLN A 17 14.67 -2.32 8.32
C GLN A 17 13.79 -1.39 7.47
N LEU A 18 14.39 -0.64 6.54
CA LEU A 18 13.63 0.20 5.60
C LEU A 18 12.75 -0.64 4.68
N SER A 19 13.28 -1.75 4.15
CA SER A 19 12.51 -2.70 3.33
C SER A 19 11.35 -3.34 4.10
N GLN A 20 11.57 -3.69 5.37
CA GLN A 20 10.50 -4.26 6.23
C GLN A 20 9.41 -3.23 6.55
N ARG A 21 9.76 -1.95 6.70
CA ARG A 21 8.79 -0.87 6.87
C ARG A 21 7.96 -0.63 5.62
N SER A 22 8.58 -0.63 4.44
CA SER A 22 7.85 -0.48 3.18
C SER A 22 6.89 -1.64 2.93
N ASP A 23 7.31 -2.88 3.23
CA ASP A 23 6.44 -4.06 3.08
C ASP A 23 5.22 -4.01 4.02
N ARG A 24 5.41 -3.55 5.25
CA ARG A 24 4.30 -3.38 6.19
C ARG A 24 3.34 -2.30 5.73
N ALA A 25 3.84 -1.13 5.35
CA ALA A 25 3.01 -0.04 4.85
C ALA A 25 2.23 -0.43 3.60
N LEU A 26 2.82 -1.22 2.69
CA LEU A 26 2.14 -1.75 1.52
C LEU A 26 1.00 -2.70 1.90
N ARG A 27 1.22 -3.60 2.86
CA ARG A 27 0.18 -4.53 3.36
C ARG A 27 -0.96 -3.78 4.02
N ASP A 28 -0.67 -2.83 4.90
CA ASP A 28 -1.69 -2.02 5.58
C ASP A 28 -2.52 -1.21 4.56
N TRP A 29 -1.86 -0.71 3.50
CA TRP A 29 -2.55 -0.06 2.40
C TRP A 29 -3.43 -1.02 1.59
N LEU A 30 -2.95 -2.23 1.27
CA LEU A 30 -3.76 -3.25 0.58
C LEU A 30 -5.00 -3.65 1.39
N ASP A 31 -4.86 -3.82 2.70
CA ASP A 31 -5.97 -4.13 3.60
C ASP A 31 -6.99 -2.98 3.63
N SER A 32 -6.50 -1.73 3.60
CA SER A 32 -7.36 -0.55 3.49
C SER A 32 -8.12 -0.51 2.16
N GLN A 33 -7.46 -0.84 1.04
CA GLN A 33 -8.12 -0.93 -0.26
C GLN A 33 -9.19 -2.03 -0.28
N ARG A 34 -8.90 -3.19 0.32
CA ARG A 34 -9.87 -4.30 0.45
C ARG A 34 -11.10 -3.88 1.24
N ALA A 35 -10.91 -3.22 2.39
CA ALA A 35 -12.01 -2.78 3.24
C ALA A 35 -12.93 -1.77 2.52
N VAL A 36 -12.34 -0.81 1.81
CA VAL A 36 -13.09 0.16 0.99
C VAL A 36 -13.89 -0.56 -0.09
N MET A 37 -13.27 -1.50 -0.82
CA MET A 37 -13.95 -2.30 -1.84
C MET A 37 -15.15 -3.08 -1.29
N THR A 38 -15.00 -3.72 -0.13
CA THR A 38 -16.12 -4.44 0.51
C THR A 38 -17.30 -3.51 0.78
N LEU A 39 -17.06 -2.31 1.30
CA LEU A 39 -18.13 -1.33 1.58
C LEU A 39 -18.90 -0.94 0.31
N TRP A 40 -18.19 -0.70 -0.80
CA TRP A 40 -18.83 -0.37 -2.06
C TRP A 40 -19.63 -1.56 -2.63
N LEU A 41 -19.13 -2.78 -2.51
CA LEU A 41 -19.87 -3.99 -2.95
C LEU A 41 -21.12 -4.21 -2.12
N ASP A 42 -21.05 -4.07 -0.80
CA ASP A 42 -22.21 -4.21 0.07
C ASP A 42 -23.29 -3.18 -0.30
N ARG A 43 -22.87 -1.96 -0.64
CA ARG A 43 -23.77 -0.91 -1.12
C ARG A 43 -24.36 -1.24 -2.50
N LEU A 44 -23.58 -1.77 -3.43
CA LEU A 44 -24.10 -2.24 -4.73
C LEU A 44 -25.16 -3.33 -4.55
N ILE A 45 -24.90 -4.28 -3.65
CA ILE A 45 -25.82 -5.39 -3.37
C ILE A 45 -27.13 -4.88 -2.76
N ALA A 46 -27.05 -3.89 -1.86
CA ALA A 46 -28.22 -3.36 -1.17
C ALA A 46 -29.05 -2.38 -2.02
N GLU A 47 -28.38 -1.51 -2.79
CA GLU A 47 -29.00 -0.34 -3.44
C GLU A 47 -28.98 -0.39 -4.97
N GLY A 48 -28.34 -1.41 -5.58
CA GLY A 48 -28.15 -1.48 -7.03
C GLY A 48 -26.92 -0.71 -7.47
N ASP A 49 -27.07 0.37 -8.24
CA ASP A 49 -25.95 1.23 -8.67
C ASP A 49 -26.21 2.68 -8.28
N PRO A 50 -26.18 3.00 -6.96
CA PRO A 50 -26.45 4.36 -6.51
C PRO A 50 -25.27 5.26 -6.90
N ASP A 51 -25.56 6.46 -7.38
CA ASP A 51 -24.57 7.49 -7.68
C ASP A 51 -23.46 7.04 -8.67
N ASP A 52 -23.75 6.10 -9.59
CA ASP A 52 -22.80 5.59 -10.60
C ASP A 52 -21.55 4.94 -9.95
N LEU A 53 -21.80 4.18 -8.89
CA LEU A 53 -20.80 3.50 -8.07
C LEU A 53 -19.96 2.50 -8.88
N VAL A 54 -20.56 1.82 -9.85
CA VAL A 54 -19.85 0.90 -10.75
C VAL A 54 -18.77 1.66 -11.53
N SER A 55 -19.08 2.85 -12.04
CA SER A 55 -18.09 3.68 -12.74
C SER A 55 -16.99 4.18 -11.80
N LEU A 56 -17.32 4.54 -10.55
CA LEU A 56 -16.33 4.91 -9.55
C LEU A 56 -15.37 3.74 -9.25
N LEU A 57 -15.91 2.53 -9.14
CA LEU A 57 -15.12 1.32 -8.93
C LEU A 57 -14.17 1.05 -10.10
N HIS A 58 -14.64 1.22 -11.34
CA HIS A 58 -13.79 1.10 -12.53
C HIS A 58 -12.66 2.13 -12.55
N ARG A 59 -12.92 3.38 -12.15
CA ARG A 59 -11.88 4.42 -12.05
C ARG A 59 -10.84 4.07 -10.99
N GLN A 60 -11.26 3.55 -9.85
CA GLN A 60 -10.35 3.10 -8.79
C GLN A 60 -9.47 1.95 -9.29
N ALA A 61 -10.05 0.96 -9.97
CA ALA A 61 -9.30 -0.16 -10.55
C ALA A 61 -8.23 0.33 -11.56
N ALA A 62 -8.62 1.21 -12.48
CA ALA A 62 -7.69 1.79 -13.45
C ALA A 62 -6.55 2.58 -12.78
N TRP A 63 -6.85 3.31 -11.71
CA TRP A 63 -5.83 4.01 -10.92
C TRP A 63 -4.87 3.06 -10.19
N LEU A 64 -5.37 1.95 -9.63
CA LEU A 64 -4.53 0.93 -9.00
C LEU A 64 -3.59 0.27 -10.02
N ASP A 65 -4.07 -0.01 -11.22
CA ASP A 65 -3.24 -0.56 -12.31
C ASP A 65 -2.11 0.41 -12.72
N LEU A 66 -2.40 1.71 -12.79
CA LEU A 66 -1.40 2.75 -13.02
C LEU A 66 -0.33 2.76 -11.92
N MET A 67 -0.75 2.68 -10.66
CA MET A 67 0.17 2.67 -9.51
C MET A 67 1.05 1.42 -9.50
N LYS A 68 0.50 0.26 -9.88
CA LYS A 68 1.25 -0.98 -10.05
C LYS A 68 2.30 -0.86 -11.16
N ALA A 69 1.92 -0.30 -12.31
CA ALA A 69 2.83 -0.08 -13.44
C ALA A 69 3.97 0.91 -13.14
N LYS A 70 3.76 1.84 -12.19
CA LYS A 70 4.79 2.79 -11.74
C LYS A 70 5.77 2.18 -10.73
N THR A 71 5.35 1.16 -9.99
CA THR A 71 6.10 0.60 -8.86
C THR A 71 6.78 -0.74 -9.19
N GLY A 72 6.39 -1.39 -10.31
CA GLY A 72 7.08 -2.55 -10.88
C GLY A 72 8.09 -2.16 -11.93
#